data_AF-A0A832F164-F1
#
_entry.id   AF-A0A832F164-F1
#
_cell.length_a   1.000
_cell.length_b   1.000
_cell.length_c   1.000
_cell.angle_alpha   90.00
_cell.angle_beta   90.00
_cell.angle_gamma   90.00
#
_symmetry.space_group_name_H-M   'P 1'
#
loop_
_entity.id
_entity.type
_entity.pdbx_description
1 polymer ?
#
loop_
_entity_poly.entity_id
_entity_poly.type
_entity_poly.pdbx_seq_one_letter_code
_entity_poly.pdbx_strand_id
1 'polypeptide(L)' 'MHVGVFGATGQVGQVMRSILVERALPVDEMRFFGSSRSA' A
#
# COMPACT_ATOMS: atom_id res chain seq x y z
N MET A 1 -2.25 -13.55 -5.22
CA MET A 1 -3.11 -12.36 -5.36
C MET A 1 -2.25 -11.12 -5.57
N HIS A 2 -2.56 -10.27 -6.56
CA HIS A 2 -1.88 -8.97 -6.75
C HIS A 2 -2.68 -7.85 -6.08
N VAL A 3 -2.02 -6.97 -5.31
CA VAL A 3 -2.68 -5.90 -4.54
C VAL A 3 -2.11 -4.54 -4.91
N GLY A 4 -3.00 -3.57 -5.15
CA GLY A 4 -2.66 -2.17 -5.36
C GLY A 4 -3.16 -1.28 -4.22
N VAL A 5 -2.30 -0.41 -3.70
CA VAL A 5 -2.64 0.57 -2.66
C VAL A 5 -2.53 1.99 -3.21
N PHE A 6 -3.65 2.67 -3.33
CA PHE A 6 -3.72 4.07 -3.81
C PHE A 6 -3.63 5.06 -2.67
N GLY A 7 -2.96 6.19 -2.92
CA GLY A 7 -2.70 7.19 -1.88
C GLY A 7 -1.69 6.70 -0.84
N ALA A 8 -0.76 5.82 -1.23
CA ALA A 8 0.19 5.16 -0.34
C ALA A 8 1.12 6.13 0.43
N THR A 9 1.23 7.37 -0.05
CA THR A 9 2.04 8.43 0.57
C THR A 9 1.28 9.25 1.61
N GLY A 10 -0.06 9.20 1.61
CA GLY A 10 -0.90 9.88 2.60
C GLY A 10 -0.92 9.16 3.95
N GLN A 11 -1.40 9.85 4.99
CA GLN A 11 -1.47 9.31 6.35
C GLN A 11 -2.21 7.96 6.42
N VAL A 12 -3.35 7.85 5.74
CA VAL A 12 -4.12 6.59 5.68
C VAL A 12 -3.34 5.51 4.94
N GLY A 13 -2.69 5.85 3.82
CA GLY A 13 -1.85 4.92 3.07
C GLY A 13 -0.73 4.33 3.92
N GLN A 14 -0.07 5.16 4.72
CA GLN A 14 0.97 4.70 5.66
C GLN A 14 0.43 3.70 6.68
N VAL A 15 -0.72 3.99 7.31
CA VAL A 15 -1.37 3.08 8.26
C VAL A 15 -1.77 1.76 7.60
N MET A 16 -2.34 1.83 6.39
CA MET A 16 -2.73 0.64 5.64
C MET A 16 -1.54 -0.27 5.33
N ARG A 17 -0.35 0.28 5.02
CA ARG A 17 0.87 -0.52 4.84
C ARG A 17 1.24 -1.29 6.10
N SER A 18 1.18 -0.64 7.26
CA SER A 18 1.47 -1.30 8.54
C SER A 18 0.49 -2.44 8.81
N ILE A 19 -0.80 -2.21 8.61
CA ILE A 19 -1.84 -3.24 8.78
C ILE A 19 -1.61 -4.42 7.85
N LEU A 20 -1.28 -4.17 6.57
CA LEU A 20 -1.05 -5.24 5.60
C LEU A 20 0.14 -6.13 5.99
N VAL A 21 1.20 -5.55 6.55
CA VAL A 21 2.36 -6.28 7.09
C VAL A 21 1.96 -7.08 8.32
N GLU A 22 1.29 -6.45 9.29
CA GLU A 22 0.86 -7.10 10.54
C GLU A 22 -0.09 -8.28 10.30
N ARG A 23 -0.93 -8.19 9.27
CA ARG A 23 -1.90 -9.24 8.95
C ARG A 23 -1.32 -10.38 8.12
N ALA A 24 -0.05 -10.29 7.71
CA ALA A 24 0.62 -11.28 6.87
C ALA A 24 -0.24 -11.70 5.66
N LEU A 25 -0.85 -10.71 5.00
CA LEU A 25 -1.77 -10.98 3.90
C LEU A 25 -1.03 -11.74 2.79
N PRO A 26 -1.51 -12.94 2.38
CA PRO A 26 -0.85 -13.70 1.32
C PRO A 26 -1.04 -12.99 -0.02
N VAL A 27 0.02 -12.33 -0.47
CA VAL A 27 0.07 -11.60 -1.75
C VAL A 27 1.27 -12.07 -2.55
N ASP A 28 1.10 -12.17 -3.86
CA ASP A 28 2.19 -12.50 -4.78
C ASP A 28 2.97 -11.23 -5.16
N GLU A 29 2.27 -10.09 -5.20
CA GLU A 29 2.85 -8.81 -5.55
C GLU A 29 2.05 -7.66 -4.92
N MET A 30 2.75 -6.60 -4.50
CA MET A 30 2.14 -5.38 -3.99
C MET A 30 2.68 -4.16 -4.73
N ARG A 31 1.79 -3.27 -5.19
CA ARG A 31 2.14 -1.99 -5.82
C ARG A 31 1.54 -0.82 -5.05
N PHE A 32 2.36 0.19 -4.83
CA PHE A 32 1.96 1.43 -4.16
C PHE A 32 1.84 2.56 -5.18
N PHE A 33 0.69 3.23 -5.19
CA PHE A 33 0.40 4.30 -6.13
C PHE A 33 0.31 5.62 -5.38
N GLY A 34 1.02 6.62 -5.90
CA GLY A 34 0.99 8.02 -5.45
C GLY A 34 0.52 8.95 -6.57
N SER A 35 0.27 10.21 -6.20
CA SER A 35 0.14 11.29 -7.20
C SER A 35 1.47 11.53 -7.92
N SER A 36 1.44 12.22 -9.05
CA SER A 36 2.67 12.62 -9.78
C SER A 36 3.64 13.47 -8.96
N ARG A 37 3.16 14.22 -7.96
CA ARG A 37 4.01 14.99 -7.03
C ARG A 37 4.72 14.09 -6.01
N SER A 38 4.15 12.92 -5.74
CA SER A 38 4.58 12.01 -4.68
C SER A 38 5.07 10.66 -5.21
N ALA A 39 5.26 10.56 -6.53
CA ALA A 39 5.72 9.37 -7.23
C ALA A 39 7.25 9.38 -7.36
#